data_AF-A0A512DBI5-F1
#
_entry.id   AF-A0A512DBI5-F1
#
_cell.length_a   1.000
_cell.length_b   1.000
_cell.length_c   1.000
_cell.angle_alpha   90.00
_cell.angle_beta   90.00
_cell.angle_gamma   90.00
#
_symmetry.space_group_name_H-M   'P 1'
#
loop_
_entity.id
_entity.type
_entity.pdbx_description
1 polymer ?
#
loop_
_entity_poly.entity_id
_entity_poly.type
_entity_poly.pdbx_seq_one_letter_code
_entity_poly.pdbx_strand_id
1 'polypeptide(L)'
;MVDMSVLGASSTHRRRLIALALASALTAGVAGADLVSTASQAIAGTAPGTTTASARTPASAPTSAGVPVSVPADVPFHLDVVPVTVTADPAAAGTVQEVAAATLAQLPGSGGVVLTFDRPELAGHLGGVFMNRPGEILVSASRLTGRPGQTADVVRHEMAHVYQARLATTRGLRTVNARMVELFGPNGLERAADCVAVAFGATWTQYPTDCAGPERVAAVQALIEGRMP
;
A
#
# COMPACT_ATOMS: atom_id res chain seq x y z
N MET A 1 -0.68 -67.33 -42.02
CA MET A 1 -0.80 -67.30 -40.56
C MET A 1 0.56 -66.90 -40.01
N VAL A 2 0.66 -65.70 -39.45
CA VAL A 2 1.95 -65.16 -38.96
C VAL A 2 2.04 -65.42 -37.47
N ASP A 3 3.10 -66.12 -37.08
CA ASP A 3 3.56 -66.36 -35.73
C ASP A 3 4.73 -65.39 -35.47
N MET A 4 4.71 -64.67 -34.34
CA MET A 4 5.87 -64.03 -33.74
C MET A 4 5.70 -64.00 -32.22
N SER A 5 6.56 -64.76 -31.56
CA SER A 5 6.93 -64.66 -30.15
C SER A 5 7.57 -63.30 -29.84
N VAL A 6 7.34 -62.72 -28.65
CA VAL A 6 8.39 -62.06 -27.84
C VAL A 6 8.06 -62.18 -26.34
N LEU A 7 9.08 -62.59 -25.60
CA LEU A 7 9.21 -62.80 -24.17
C LEU A 7 9.22 -61.49 -23.34
N GLY A 8 8.90 -61.59 -22.05
CA GLY A 8 9.18 -60.54 -21.08
C GLY A 8 8.78 -60.91 -19.65
N ALA A 9 9.62 -61.67 -18.97
CA ALA A 9 9.47 -62.10 -17.58
C ALA A 9 9.81 -60.99 -16.57
N SER A 10 9.30 -61.16 -15.34
CA SER A 10 10.03 -61.03 -14.06
C SER A 10 9.31 -60.18 -13.01
N SER A 11 8.72 -60.83 -11.99
CA SER A 11 8.84 -60.35 -10.61
C SER A 11 8.60 -61.51 -9.63
N THR A 12 9.70 -61.94 -9.03
CA THR A 12 9.74 -62.98 -7.99
C THR A 12 9.68 -62.29 -6.62
N HIS A 13 8.66 -62.65 -5.84
CA HIS A 13 8.64 -62.78 -4.37
C HIS A 13 9.24 -61.70 -3.47
N ARG A 14 8.36 -61.07 -2.65
CA ARG A 14 8.41 -61.04 -1.17
C ARG A 14 7.16 -60.31 -0.64
N ARG A 15 6.06 -61.03 -0.34
CA ARG A 15 5.63 -61.44 1.02
C ARG A 15 5.87 -60.38 2.13
N ARG A 16 4.82 -59.68 2.57
CA ARG A 16 4.04 -60.01 3.79
C ARG A 16 2.88 -59.01 4.00
N LEU A 17 1.69 -59.58 4.03
CA LEU A 17 0.46 -59.04 4.63
C LEU A 17 0.60 -59.00 6.17
N ILE A 18 -0.08 -58.09 6.85
CA ILE A 18 -1.16 -58.38 7.82
C ILE A 18 -1.81 -57.05 8.25
N ALA A 19 -3.14 -57.10 8.31
CA ALA A 19 -4.09 -56.02 8.54
C ALA A 19 -4.68 -56.06 9.97
N LEU A 20 -5.60 -55.11 10.22
CA LEU A 20 -6.55 -54.91 11.33
C LEU A 20 -5.99 -54.20 12.58
N ALA A 21 -6.39 -52.96 12.89
CA ALA A 21 -7.72 -52.40 13.25
C ALA A 21 -8.02 -52.53 14.74
N LEU A 22 -8.25 -51.40 15.43
CA LEU A 22 -9.42 -51.16 16.29
C LEU A 22 -9.42 -49.73 16.84
N ALA A 23 -10.64 -49.21 16.93
CA ALA A 23 -11.03 -47.85 17.23
C ALA A 23 -11.42 -47.67 18.72
N SER A 24 -11.83 -46.42 19.02
CA SER A 24 -12.66 -45.97 20.16
C SER A 24 -11.90 -45.64 21.45
N ALA A 25 -12.23 -44.62 22.25
CA ALA A 25 -13.24 -43.55 22.19
C ALA A 25 -13.09 -42.67 23.46
N LEU A 26 -13.43 -41.37 23.33
CA LEU A 26 -14.03 -40.43 24.32
C LEU A 26 -13.39 -40.27 25.72
N THR A 27 -13.27 -39.05 26.29
CA THR A 27 -14.35 -38.16 26.77
C THR A 27 -13.84 -36.71 26.96
N ALA A 28 -14.56 -35.69 26.45
CA ALA A 28 -15.52 -34.80 27.16
C ALA A 28 -14.85 -33.70 28.01
N GLY A 29 -14.91 -32.43 27.62
CA GLY A 29 -15.98 -31.45 27.90
C GLY A 29 -15.31 -30.20 28.48
N VAL A 30 -15.70 -28.93 28.30
CA VAL A 30 -17.04 -28.32 28.23
C VAL A 30 -16.95 -26.89 27.67
N ALA A 31 -17.98 -26.53 26.90
CA ALA A 31 -18.74 -25.27 26.83
C ALA A 31 -18.04 -23.89 26.98
N GLY A 32 -18.31 -23.02 26.00
CA GLY A 32 -18.21 -21.57 26.15
C GLY A 32 -18.32 -20.85 24.80
N ALA A 33 -19.52 -20.39 24.46
CA ALA A 33 -19.78 -19.49 23.36
C ALA A 33 -19.05 -18.14 23.56
N ASP A 34 -18.52 -17.54 22.48
CA ASP A 34 -18.94 -16.21 22.03
C ASP A 34 -18.08 -15.68 20.87
N LEU A 35 -18.77 -15.03 19.93
CA LEU A 35 -18.24 -14.19 18.86
C LEU A 35 -17.38 -13.05 19.44
N VAL A 36 -16.12 -12.90 19.02
CA VAL A 36 -15.45 -11.59 19.04
C VAL A 36 -14.40 -11.45 17.91
N SER A 37 -14.78 -10.66 16.90
CA SER A 37 -13.98 -9.64 16.23
C SER A 37 -12.57 -9.99 15.70
N THR A 38 -12.48 -10.25 14.40
CA THR A 38 -11.29 -9.91 13.60
C THR A 38 -11.03 -8.41 13.70
N ALA A 39 -10.08 -8.03 14.56
CA ALA A 39 -9.66 -6.65 14.72
C ALA A 39 -9.04 -6.12 13.41
N SER A 40 -9.73 -5.18 12.77
CA SER A 40 -9.09 -4.14 11.96
C SER A 40 -8.11 -3.39 12.87
N GLN A 41 -6.82 -3.70 12.78
CA GLN A 41 -5.79 -2.80 13.31
C GLN A 41 -5.54 -1.71 12.27
N ALA A 42 -6.44 -0.74 12.24
CA ALA A 42 -6.05 0.62 11.91
C ALA A 42 -5.21 1.12 13.10
N ILE A 43 -3.94 1.46 12.85
CA ILE A 43 -2.99 1.80 13.89
C ILE A 43 -3.36 3.18 14.44
N ALA A 44 -4.09 3.22 15.55
CA ALA A 44 -4.52 4.45 16.20
C ALA A 44 -3.34 5.16 16.87
N GLY A 45 -2.91 6.28 16.31
CA GLY A 45 -2.08 7.26 17.02
C GLY A 45 -2.95 8.10 17.97
N THR A 46 -2.89 7.82 19.27
CA THR A 46 -3.51 8.65 20.31
C THR A 46 -2.68 9.92 20.52
N ALA A 47 -3.23 11.09 20.19
CA ALA A 47 -2.71 12.38 20.62
C ALA A 47 -3.50 12.87 21.86
N PRO A 48 -2.85 13.25 22.98
CA PRO A 48 -3.52 14.00 24.02
C PRO A 48 -3.59 15.47 23.63
N GLY A 49 -4.81 16.02 23.67
CA GLY A 49 -5.05 17.45 23.56
C GLY A 49 -4.57 18.20 24.79
N THR A 50 -4.01 19.39 24.57
CA THR A 50 -4.08 20.48 25.55
C THR A 50 -4.35 21.76 24.79
N THR A 51 -5.48 22.37 25.11
CA THR A 51 -5.96 23.65 24.59
C THR A 51 -5.10 24.79 25.11
N THR A 52 -4.65 25.67 24.21
CA THR A 52 -4.44 27.08 24.53
C THR A 52 -4.79 27.90 23.29
N ALA A 53 -5.87 28.67 23.40
CA ALA A 53 -6.29 29.64 22.40
C ALA A 53 -5.25 30.75 22.30
N SER A 54 -4.86 31.12 21.08
CA SER A 54 -4.23 32.41 20.81
C SER A 54 -4.67 32.90 19.44
N ALA A 55 -5.43 33.99 19.45
CA ALA A 55 -5.92 34.68 18.27
C ALA A 55 -4.77 35.16 17.39
N ARG A 56 -4.87 34.97 16.08
CA ARG A 56 -4.08 35.73 15.11
C ARG A 56 -4.87 35.96 13.82
N THR A 57 -4.96 37.23 13.47
CA THR A 57 -5.55 37.91 12.31
C THR A 57 -5.25 37.22 10.97
N PRO A 58 -6.15 37.26 9.96
CA PRO A 58 -5.87 36.71 8.64
C PRO A 58 -4.80 37.55 7.92
N ALA A 59 -3.67 36.92 7.61
CA ALA A 59 -2.65 37.48 6.72
C ALA A 59 -2.90 37.00 5.29
N SER A 60 -2.79 37.96 4.37
CA SER A 60 -3.06 37.89 2.94
C SER A 60 -2.35 36.77 2.19
N ALA A 61 -2.94 36.39 1.05
CA ALA A 61 -2.45 35.43 0.07
C ALA A 61 -0.97 35.69 -0.35
N PRO A 62 -0.18 34.63 -0.61
CA PRO A 62 1.11 34.81 -1.26
C PRO A 62 0.90 34.99 -2.77
N THR A 63 1.12 36.23 -3.21
CA THR A 63 1.48 36.55 -4.59
C THR A 63 2.75 35.79 -4.97
N SER A 64 2.71 35.09 -6.09
CA SER A 64 3.84 34.42 -6.73
C SER A 64 4.94 35.43 -7.08
N ALA A 65 6.02 35.44 -6.29
CA ALA A 65 7.27 36.07 -6.68
C ALA A 65 8.19 34.99 -7.27
N GLY A 66 8.36 35.02 -8.59
CA GLY A 66 9.33 34.19 -9.29
C GLY A 66 10.75 34.49 -8.83
N VAL A 67 11.55 33.44 -8.69
CA VAL A 67 13.00 33.54 -8.42
C VAL A 67 13.69 33.95 -9.74
N PRO A 68 14.42 35.07 -9.81
CA PRO A 68 15.22 35.38 -10.99
C PRO A 68 16.46 34.48 -11.02
N VAL A 69 16.50 33.54 -11.96
CA VAL A 69 17.74 32.81 -12.32
C VAL A 69 18.53 33.71 -13.26
N SER A 70 19.71 34.16 -12.84
CA SER A 70 20.67 34.83 -13.72
C SER A 70 21.35 33.79 -14.62
N VAL A 71 21.18 33.92 -15.92
CA VAL A 71 21.86 33.11 -16.94
C VAL A 71 22.92 34.01 -17.61
N PRO A 72 24.16 33.55 -17.83
CA PRO A 72 25.18 34.36 -18.51
C PRO A 72 24.76 34.68 -19.95
N ALA A 73 24.94 35.95 -20.31
CA ALA A 73 24.66 36.49 -21.64
C ALA A 73 25.75 36.07 -22.63
N ASP A 74 25.43 35.15 -23.55
CA ASP A 74 25.93 35.16 -24.93
C ASP A 74 25.36 33.96 -25.72
N VAL A 75 24.17 34.15 -26.29
CA VAL A 75 23.73 33.42 -27.49
C VAL A 75 22.53 34.17 -28.14
N PRO A 76 22.59 34.54 -29.42
CA PRO A 76 21.49 35.22 -30.10
C PRO A 76 20.53 34.18 -30.66
N PHE A 77 19.48 33.83 -29.92
CA PHE A 77 18.28 33.24 -30.49
C PHE A 77 17.04 33.91 -29.87
N HIS A 78 16.28 34.60 -30.73
CA HIS A 78 14.96 35.10 -30.39
C HIS A 78 14.01 33.90 -30.24
N LEU A 79 13.73 33.51 -29.00
CA LEU A 79 12.59 32.66 -28.68
C LEU A 79 11.50 33.57 -28.12
N ASP A 80 10.48 33.82 -28.93
CA ASP A 80 9.23 34.39 -28.46
C ASP A 80 8.61 33.42 -27.45
N VAL A 81 8.82 33.70 -26.16
CA VAL A 81 8.13 32.98 -25.08
C VAL A 81 6.70 33.50 -25.04
N VAL A 82 5.80 32.83 -25.75
CA VAL A 82 4.36 33.01 -25.57
C VAL A 82 4.00 32.40 -24.21
N PRO A 83 3.55 33.18 -23.21
CA PRO A 83 3.06 32.61 -21.97
C PRO A 83 1.74 31.86 -22.29
N VAL A 84 1.81 30.54 -22.36
CA VAL A 84 0.61 29.70 -22.38
C VAL A 84 0.11 29.59 -20.95
N THR A 85 -0.90 30.39 -20.60
CA THR A 85 -1.67 30.21 -19.38
C THR A 85 -2.49 28.94 -19.52
N VAL A 86 -2.03 27.84 -18.92
CA VAL A 86 -2.83 26.63 -18.75
C VAL A 86 -3.79 26.88 -17.60
N THR A 87 -4.99 27.37 -17.92
CA THR A 87 -6.10 27.38 -16.97
C THR A 87 -6.58 25.94 -16.85
N ALA A 88 -6.14 25.22 -15.81
CA ALA A 88 -6.70 23.91 -15.51
C ALA A 88 -8.18 24.10 -15.19
N ASP A 89 -9.05 23.52 -16.03
CA ASP A 89 -10.49 23.54 -15.82
C ASP A 89 -10.80 22.73 -14.54
N PRO A 90 -11.35 23.35 -13.47
CA PRO A 90 -11.71 22.63 -12.26
C PRO A 90 -12.80 21.56 -12.49
N ALA A 91 -13.50 21.61 -13.64
CA ALA A 91 -14.49 20.61 -14.03
C ALA A 91 -13.90 19.33 -14.66
N ALA A 92 -12.59 19.30 -14.98
CA ALA A 92 -11.94 18.12 -15.54
C ALA A 92 -11.36 17.16 -14.47
N ALA A 93 -11.56 17.45 -13.19
CA ALA A 93 -11.23 16.53 -12.12
C ALA A 93 -12.24 15.37 -12.12
N GLY A 94 -11.82 14.22 -12.66
CA GLY A 94 -12.64 13.00 -12.62
C GLY A 94 -13.13 12.66 -11.22
N THR A 95 -14.15 11.82 -11.14
CA THR A 95 -14.67 11.27 -9.88
C THR A 95 -13.56 10.62 -9.06
N VAL A 96 -13.75 10.47 -7.74
CA VAL A 96 -12.76 9.80 -6.88
C VAL A 96 -12.45 8.39 -7.42
N GLN A 97 -13.46 7.70 -7.93
CA GLN A 97 -13.34 6.38 -8.52
C GLN A 97 -12.43 6.40 -9.76
N GLU A 98 -12.65 7.35 -10.68
CA GLU A 98 -11.84 7.50 -11.89
C GLU A 98 -10.38 7.85 -11.56
N VAL A 99 -10.17 8.81 -10.66
CA VAL A 99 -8.81 9.23 -10.26
C VAL A 99 -8.09 8.10 -9.54
N ALA A 100 -8.76 7.40 -8.64
CA ALA A 100 -8.18 6.28 -7.91
C ALA A 100 -7.82 5.12 -8.86
N ALA A 101 -8.71 4.75 -9.76
CA ALA A 101 -8.47 3.70 -10.74
C ALA A 101 -7.33 4.06 -11.71
N ALA A 102 -7.34 5.29 -12.23
CA ALA A 102 -6.28 5.78 -13.12
C ALA A 102 -4.92 5.83 -12.43
N THR A 103 -4.89 6.20 -11.14
CA THR A 103 -3.66 6.19 -10.34
C THR A 103 -3.17 4.76 -10.13
N LEU A 104 -4.03 3.86 -9.63
CA LEU A 104 -3.67 2.46 -9.36
C LEU A 104 -3.11 1.76 -10.61
N ALA A 105 -3.71 2.00 -11.78
CA ALA A 105 -3.29 1.40 -13.04
C ALA A 105 -1.84 1.77 -13.45
N GLN A 106 -1.30 2.87 -12.94
CA GLN A 106 0.06 3.33 -13.23
C GLN A 106 1.10 2.80 -12.23
N LEU A 107 0.67 2.24 -11.10
CA LEU A 107 1.58 1.80 -10.04
C LEU A 107 2.12 0.39 -10.32
N PRO A 108 3.42 0.15 -10.12
CA PRO A 108 4.02 -1.17 -10.32
C PRO A 108 3.40 -2.20 -9.37
N GLY A 109 3.15 -3.41 -9.86
CA GLY A 109 2.58 -4.49 -9.05
C GLY A 109 1.11 -4.31 -8.65
N SER A 110 0.37 -3.39 -9.28
CA SER A 110 -1.08 -3.19 -9.06
C SER A 110 -1.97 -4.32 -9.62
N GLY A 111 -1.41 -5.25 -10.41
CA GLY A 111 -2.13 -6.41 -10.93
C GLY A 111 -2.81 -7.21 -9.81
N GLY A 112 -4.13 -7.44 -9.96
CA GLY A 112 -4.95 -8.15 -8.98
C GLY A 112 -5.36 -7.34 -7.74
N VAL A 113 -5.03 -6.04 -7.68
CA VAL A 113 -5.51 -5.13 -6.63
C VAL A 113 -6.84 -4.52 -7.06
N VAL A 114 -7.84 -4.57 -6.18
CA VAL A 114 -9.16 -3.94 -6.39
C VAL A 114 -9.34 -2.73 -5.48
N LEU A 115 -10.11 -1.75 -5.95
CA LEU A 115 -10.51 -0.58 -5.17
C LEU A 115 -11.93 -0.78 -4.64
N THR A 116 -12.11 -0.56 -3.35
CA THR A 116 -13.43 -0.60 -2.69
C THR A 116 -13.67 0.71 -1.97
N PHE A 117 -14.84 1.31 -2.16
CA PHE A 117 -15.11 2.67 -1.71
C PHE A 117 -16.06 2.73 -0.51
N ASP A 118 -15.83 3.72 0.37
CA ASP A 118 -16.71 4.10 1.49
C ASP A 118 -17.14 2.92 2.39
N ARG A 119 -16.19 2.02 2.63
CA ARG A 119 -16.35 0.92 3.57
C ARG A 119 -16.37 1.42 5.01
N PRO A 120 -17.31 0.98 5.86
CA PRO A 120 -17.36 1.39 7.27
C PRO A 120 -16.07 1.04 8.04
N GLU A 121 -15.35 0.00 7.60
CA GLU A 121 -14.07 -0.42 8.17
C GLU A 121 -12.96 0.62 8.06
N LEU A 122 -13.11 1.63 7.19
CA LEU A 122 -12.21 2.78 7.15
C LEU A 122 -12.24 3.59 8.45
N ALA A 123 -13.28 3.49 9.29
CA ALA A 123 -13.32 4.10 10.63
C ALA A 123 -12.87 5.58 10.72
N GLY A 124 -13.01 6.34 9.62
CA GLY A 124 -12.58 7.73 9.53
C GLY A 124 -11.25 8.00 8.81
N HIS A 125 -10.57 6.96 8.31
CA HIS A 125 -9.40 7.08 7.46
C HIS A 125 -9.79 7.43 6.02
N LEU A 126 -8.84 8.02 5.27
CA LEU A 126 -9.02 8.35 3.84
C LEU A 126 -8.79 7.15 2.93
N GLY A 127 -7.95 6.21 3.37
CA GLY A 127 -7.68 4.94 2.72
C GLY A 127 -7.33 3.87 3.75
N GLY A 128 -7.17 2.63 3.28
CA GLY A 128 -6.62 1.56 4.10
C GLY A 128 -6.42 0.26 3.32
N VAL A 129 -5.54 -0.60 3.84
CA VAL A 129 -5.33 -1.98 3.37
C VAL A 129 -5.39 -2.92 4.57
N PHE A 130 -6.08 -4.04 4.41
CA PHE A 130 -5.99 -5.11 5.41
C PHE A 130 -4.71 -5.91 5.18
N MET A 131 -3.85 -5.98 6.20
CA MET A 131 -2.55 -6.68 6.08
C MET A 131 -2.68 -8.19 5.78
N ASN A 132 -3.86 -8.78 5.98
CA ASN A 132 -4.18 -10.17 5.62
C ASN A 132 -4.94 -10.30 4.28
N ARG A 133 -5.25 -9.21 3.59
CA ARG A 133 -5.89 -9.17 2.26
C ARG A 133 -5.15 -8.19 1.34
N PRO A 134 -3.95 -8.56 0.83
CA PRO A 134 -3.12 -7.67 0.01
C PRO A 134 -3.69 -7.34 -1.39
N GLY A 135 -4.91 -7.77 -1.70
CA GLY A 135 -5.56 -7.55 -3.00
C GLY A 135 -6.60 -6.43 -2.99
N GLU A 136 -6.77 -5.73 -1.88
CA GLU A 136 -7.87 -4.76 -1.73
C GLU A 136 -7.37 -3.46 -1.08
N ILE A 137 -7.60 -2.34 -1.76
CA ILE A 137 -7.42 -0.99 -1.24
C ILE A 137 -8.80 -0.40 -0.95
N LEU A 138 -9.00 0.06 0.28
CA LEU A 138 -10.15 0.83 0.69
C LEU A 138 -9.91 2.32 0.43
N VAL A 139 -10.90 3.04 -0.08
CA VAL A 139 -10.83 4.49 -0.32
C VAL A 139 -12.10 5.19 0.18
N SER A 140 -11.98 6.27 0.94
CA SER A 140 -13.13 7.07 1.37
C SER A 140 -13.49 8.11 0.30
N ALA A 141 -14.33 7.74 -0.66
CA ALA A 141 -14.77 8.66 -1.71
C ALA A 141 -15.58 9.85 -1.16
N SER A 142 -16.41 9.59 -0.16
CA SER A 142 -17.15 10.63 0.56
C SER A 142 -16.26 11.73 1.15
N ARG A 143 -15.07 11.39 1.66
CA ARG A 143 -14.12 12.35 2.27
C ARG A 143 -13.14 12.98 1.27
N LEU A 144 -12.98 12.35 0.12
CA LEU A 144 -12.07 12.77 -0.95
C LEU A 144 -12.77 13.49 -2.11
N THR A 145 -14.09 13.68 -2.03
CA THR A 145 -14.87 14.37 -3.07
C THR A 145 -14.32 15.78 -3.32
N GLY A 146 -14.05 16.08 -4.59
CA GLY A 146 -13.44 17.35 -5.01
C GLY A 146 -11.94 17.49 -4.71
N ARG A 147 -11.25 16.39 -4.34
CA ARG A 147 -9.83 16.41 -3.94
C ARG A 147 -8.99 15.43 -4.77
N PRO A 148 -8.94 15.56 -6.11
CA PRO A 148 -8.32 14.58 -7.01
C PRO A 148 -6.83 14.34 -6.69
N GLY A 149 -6.06 15.40 -6.39
CA GLY A 149 -4.65 15.25 -6.03
C GLY A 149 -4.46 14.40 -4.77
N GLN A 150 -5.29 14.63 -3.75
CA GLN A 150 -5.23 13.84 -2.53
C GLN A 150 -5.74 12.41 -2.73
N THR A 151 -6.73 12.19 -3.60
CA THR A 151 -7.15 10.84 -3.99
C THR A 151 -5.98 10.05 -4.57
N ALA A 152 -5.22 10.64 -5.49
CA ALA A 152 -4.06 9.99 -6.07
C ALA A 152 -2.99 9.70 -5.01
N ASP A 153 -2.73 10.65 -4.10
CA ASP A 153 -1.74 10.48 -3.03
C ASP A 153 -2.14 9.38 -2.03
N VAL A 154 -3.42 9.29 -1.67
CA VAL A 154 -3.95 8.17 -0.85
C VAL A 154 -3.73 6.84 -1.56
N VAL A 155 -4.05 6.72 -2.86
CA VAL A 155 -3.85 5.44 -3.58
C VAL A 155 -2.38 5.05 -3.65
N ARG A 156 -1.47 6.00 -3.85
CA ARG A 156 -0.02 5.76 -3.81
C ARG A 156 0.43 5.24 -2.45
N HIS A 157 -0.08 5.83 -1.36
CA HIS A 157 0.18 5.40 0.01
C HIS A 157 -0.36 3.99 0.26
N GLU A 158 -1.63 3.72 -0.07
CA GLU A 158 -2.23 2.40 0.16
C GLU A 158 -1.56 1.29 -0.67
N MET A 159 -1.08 1.59 -1.87
CA MET A 159 -0.31 0.63 -2.65
C MET A 159 0.98 0.19 -1.94
N ALA A 160 1.59 1.06 -1.12
CA ALA A 160 2.74 0.67 -0.31
C ALA A 160 2.35 -0.35 0.78
N HIS A 161 1.19 -0.20 1.40
CA HIS A 161 0.66 -1.21 2.32
C HIS A 161 0.33 -2.53 1.62
N VAL A 162 -0.09 -2.50 0.35
CA VAL A 162 -0.20 -3.73 -0.46
C VAL A 162 1.15 -4.46 -0.54
N TYR A 163 2.26 -3.76 -0.82
CA TYR A 163 3.59 -4.39 -0.83
C TYR A 163 3.95 -4.99 0.53
N GLN A 164 3.72 -4.23 1.61
CA GLN A 164 4.00 -4.68 2.98
C GLN A 164 3.13 -5.89 3.37
N ALA A 165 1.85 -5.92 2.99
CA ALA A 165 0.93 -7.03 3.23
C ALA A 165 1.33 -8.30 2.47
N ARG A 166 1.80 -8.17 1.22
CA ARG A 166 2.36 -9.30 0.44
C ARG A 166 3.61 -9.87 1.11
N LEU A 167 4.51 -9.01 1.60
CA LEU A 167 5.66 -9.46 2.40
C LEU A 167 5.21 -10.13 3.69
N ALA A 168 4.23 -9.56 4.39
CA ALA A 168 3.70 -10.10 5.64
C ALA A 168 3.09 -11.50 5.45
N THR A 169 2.53 -11.81 4.28
CA THR A 169 2.00 -13.14 3.94
C THR A 169 3.09 -14.21 3.94
N THR A 170 4.34 -13.85 3.62
CA THR A 170 5.47 -14.81 3.56
C THR A 170 6.43 -14.71 4.76
N ARG A 171 6.56 -13.53 5.38
CA ARG A 171 7.53 -13.25 6.45
C ARG A 171 6.88 -13.05 7.83
N GLY A 172 5.57 -12.90 7.88
CA GLY A 172 4.81 -12.51 9.06
C GLY A 172 4.84 -10.99 9.30
N LEU A 173 3.69 -10.44 9.70
CA LEU A 173 3.51 -9.00 9.94
C LEU A 173 4.49 -8.45 10.99
N ARG A 174 4.75 -9.21 12.06
CA ARG A 174 5.69 -8.79 13.12
C ARG A 174 7.09 -8.53 12.58
N THR A 175 7.57 -9.40 11.69
CA THR A 175 8.90 -9.28 11.06
C THR A 175 8.97 -8.05 10.17
N VAL A 176 7.94 -7.87 9.33
CA VAL A 176 7.87 -6.70 8.43
C VAL A 176 7.82 -5.41 9.25
N ASN A 177 6.95 -5.33 10.26
CA ASN A 177 6.82 -4.16 11.11
C ASN A 177 8.11 -3.84 11.87
N ALA A 178 8.79 -4.85 12.44
CA ALA A 178 10.04 -4.64 13.16
C ALA A 178 11.11 -4.00 12.26
N ARG A 179 11.25 -4.48 11.03
CA ARG A 179 12.20 -3.92 10.06
C ARG A 179 11.82 -2.51 9.62
N MET A 180 10.53 -2.23 9.42
CA MET A 180 10.09 -0.88 9.08
C MET A 180 10.33 0.08 10.25
N VAL A 181 10.14 -0.36 11.49
CA VAL A 181 10.44 0.45 12.68
C VAL A 181 11.94 0.72 12.82
N GLU A 182 12.79 -0.25 12.49
CA GLU A 182 14.24 -0.07 12.48
C GLU A 182 14.69 1.03 11.50
N LEU A 183 14.14 1.03 10.28
CA LEU A 183 14.56 1.93 9.20
C LEU A 183 13.88 3.33 9.24
N PHE A 184 12.62 3.37 9.65
CA PHE A 184 11.77 4.55 9.58
C PHE A 184 11.33 5.07 10.95
N GLY A 185 11.66 4.39 12.04
CA GLY A 185 11.31 4.77 13.41
C GLY A 185 9.89 4.40 13.83
N PRO A 186 9.34 5.02 14.88
CA PRO A 186 7.97 4.76 15.33
C PRO A 186 6.95 4.98 14.20
N ASN A 187 5.95 4.09 14.11
CA ASN A 187 5.01 4.00 12.98
C ASN A 187 5.69 3.64 11.65
N GLY A 188 6.70 2.75 11.70
CA GLY A 188 7.53 2.43 10.55
C GLY A 188 6.75 2.01 9.30
N LEU A 189 5.66 1.24 9.43
CA LEU A 189 4.82 0.83 8.29
C LEU A 189 4.24 2.04 7.55
N GLU A 190 3.65 2.98 8.28
CA GLU A 190 3.04 4.20 7.74
C GLU A 190 4.09 5.14 7.14
N ARG A 191 5.21 5.31 7.83
CA ARG A 191 6.31 6.16 7.37
C ARG A 191 6.96 5.61 6.11
N ALA A 192 7.14 4.29 6.03
CA ALA A 192 7.60 3.63 4.83
C ALA A 192 6.57 3.78 3.68
N ALA A 193 5.27 3.71 4.00
CA ALA A 193 4.21 3.91 3.01
C ALA A 193 4.21 5.32 2.43
N ASP A 194 4.40 6.35 3.27
CA ASP A 194 4.57 7.73 2.83
C ASP A 194 5.80 7.89 1.92
N CYS A 195 6.93 7.24 2.23
CA CYS A 195 8.12 7.34 1.38
C CYS A 195 7.99 6.61 0.05
N VAL A 196 7.27 5.49 0.01
CA VAL A 196 6.88 4.85 -1.26
C VAL A 196 5.94 5.77 -2.05
N ALA A 197 4.97 6.41 -1.39
CA ALA A 197 4.05 7.34 -2.03
C ALA A 197 4.79 8.53 -2.66
N VAL A 198 5.75 9.12 -1.93
CA VAL A 198 6.63 10.19 -2.42
C VAL A 198 7.47 9.73 -3.62
N ALA A 199 8.00 8.50 -3.59
CA ALA A 199 8.71 7.93 -4.75
C ALA A 199 7.81 7.78 -5.99
N PHE A 200 6.50 7.65 -5.81
CA PHE A 200 5.49 7.69 -6.87
C PHE A 200 4.93 9.09 -7.18
N GLY A 201 5.55 10.14 -6.63
CA GLY A 201 5.20 11.54 -6.90
C GLY A 201 4.09 12.09 -6.02
N ALA A 202 3.81 11.50 -4.85
CA ALA A 202 2.87 12.09 -3.90
C ALA A 202 3.38 13.44 -3.39
N THR A 203 2.47 14.41 -3.28
CA THR A 203 2.76 15.76 -2.76
C THR A 203 2.20 15.99 -1.36
N TRP A 204 1.28 15.11 -0.96
CA TRP A 204 0.70 15.05 0.37
C TRP A 204 0.94 13.68 1.00
N THR A 205 1.36 13.68 2.26
CA THR A 205 1.53 12.48 3.10
C THR A 205 0.92 12.73 4.49
N GLN A 206 0.54 11.66 5.19
CA GLN A 206 -0.09 11.78 6.50
C GLN A 206 0.94 12.03 7.60
N TYR A 207 2.11 11.38 7.52
CA TYR A 207 3.18 11.54 8.49
C TYR A 207 4.29 12.43 7.91
N PRO A 208 4.77 13.43 8.67
CA PRO A 208 5.99 14.13 8.31
C PRO A 208 7.15 13.14 8.44
N THR A 209 7.53 12.55 7.31
CA THR A 209 8.56 11.53 7.22
C THR A 209 9.71 12.06 6.38
N ASP A 210 10.91 12.02 6.95
CA ASP A 210 12.12 12.25 6.18
C ASP A 210 12.42 10.99 5.35
N CYS A 211 12.18 11.07 4.05
CA CYS A 211 12.44 9.97 3.11
C CYS A 211 13.86 10.00 2.54
N ALA A 212 14.69 10.96 2.97
CA ALA A 212 16.06 11.05 2.53
C ALA A 212 16.96 10.00 3.19
N GLY A 213 18.11 9.75 2.56
CA GLY A 213 19.14 8.84 3.04
C GLY A 213 19.21 7.54 2.22
N PRO A 214 20.42 7.01 1.97
CA PRO A 214 20.61 5.88 1.06
C PRO A 214 19.89 4.61 1.55
N GLU A 215 19.82 4.38 2.86
CA GLU A 215 19.15 3.20 3.43
C GLU A 215 17.63 3.24 3.22
N ARG A 216 16.99 4.40 3.42
CA ARG A 216 15.55 4.56 3.21
C ARG A 216 15.18 4.49 1.73
N VAL A 217 16.00 5.06 0.86
CA VAL A 217 15.82 4.93 -0.61
C VAL A 217 15.94 3.47 -1.05
N ALA A 218 16.95 2.74 -0.55
CA ALA A 218 17.10 1.32 -0.84
C ALA A 218 15.93 0.48 -0.29
N ALA A 219 15.43 0.84 0.89
CA ALA A 219 14.27 0.18 1.49
C ALA A 219 12.98 0.40 0.69
N VAL A 220 12.72 1.63 0.25
CA VAL A 220 11.58 1.95 -0.64
C VAL A 220 11.67 1.14 -1.93
N GLN A 221 12.84 1.09 -2.56
CA GLN A 221 13.03 0.30 -3.78
C GLN A 221 12.82 -1.20 -3.54
N ALA A 222 13.32 -1.73 -2.43
CA ALA A 222 13.11 -3.13 -2.06
C ALA A 222 11.61 -3.45 -1.88
N LEU A 223 10.83 -2.56 -1.23
CA LEU A 223 9.39 -2.73 -1.07
C LEU A 223 8.67 -2.77 -2.42
N ILE A 224 8.98 -1.84 -3.33
CA ILE A 224 8.38 -1.78 -4.68
C ILE A 224 8.67 -3.06 -5.47
N GLU A 225 9.86 -3.63 -5.30
CA GLU A 225 10.28 -4.89 -5.91
C GLU A 225 9.74 -6.15 -5.18
N GLY A 226 8.97 -5.98 -4.10
CA GLY A 226 8.42 -7.08 -3.32
C GLY A 226 9.46 -7.85 -2.51
N ARG A 227 10.57 -7.19 -2.16
CA ARG A 227 11.65 -7.73 -1.32
C ARG A 227 11.61 -7.11 0.08
N MET A 228 12.12 -7.85 1.06
CA MET A 228 12.31 -7.30 2.39
C MET A 228 13.47 -6.29 2.36
N PRO A 229 13.27 -5.04 2.84
CA PRO A 229 14.34 -4.08 3.07
C PRO A 229 15.38 -4.55 4.07
#